data_AF-A0A3M9MZB5-F1
#
_entry.id   AF-A0A3M9MZB5-F1
#
_cell.length_a   1.000
_cell.length_b   1.000
_cell.length_c   1.000
_cell.angle_alpha   90.00
_cell.angle_beta   90.00
_cell.angle_gamma   90.00
#
_symmetry.space_group_name_H-M   'P 1'
#
loop_
_entity.id
_entity.type
_entity.pdbx_description
1 polymer ?
#
loop_
_entity_poly.entity_id
_entity_poly.type
_entity_poly.pdbx_seq_one_letter_code
_entity_poly.pdbx_strand_id
1 'polypeptide(L)'
;MLGVLLKITALVIAAQYGVRFLSWLLRRQQRVYYLSSMRQFKIVFWSLLSFWLGGSMLSLLIRDQTDTPLEKGIAIGLGSVLFLFSLPTLLVHLQYWRYERENALELEKETNTALLLQPGGKYLLQPRNIREITLTQSPSKRFFWSSYQYLTLSLTDGRQVKITSLLIELPQLLALWPQVPLKTRTKWACFL
;
A
#
# COMPACT_ATOMS: atom_id res chain seq x y z
N MET A 1 -25.00 21.96 -17.89
CA MET A 1 -24.26 21.02 -17.01
C MET A 1 -22.82 20.76 -17.46
N LEU A 2 -22.51 20.75 -18.76
CA LEU A 2 -21.16 20.46 -19.29
C LEU A 2 -20.07 21.44 -18.80
N GLY A 3 -20.37 22.74 -18.70
CA GLY A 3 -19.42 23.76 -18.22
C GLY A 3 -19.07 23.65 -16.73
N VAL A 4 -19.98 23.12 -15.90
CA VAL A 4 -19.72 22.88 -14.47
C VAL A 4 -18.80 21.67 -14.32
N LEU A 5 -19.05 20.60 -15.07
CA LEU A 5 -18.18 19.43 -15.14
C LEU A 5 -16.76 19.81 -15.57
N LEU A 6 -16.60 20.61 -16.63
CA LEU A 6 -15.29 21.07 -17.11
C LEU A 6 -14.50 21.85 -16.05
N LYS A 7 -15.17 22.74 -15.30
CA LYS A 7 -14.55 23.50 -14.21
C LYS A 7 -14.09 22.59 -13.07
N ILE A 8 -14.91 21.60 -12.71
CA ILE A 8 -14.55 20.62 -11.67
C ILE A 8 -13.36 19.78 -12.13
N THR A 9 -13.36 19.29 -13.37
CA THR A 9 -12.24 18.51 -13.93
C THR A 9 -10.95 19.32 -13.98
N ALA A 10 -11.01 20.59 -14.41
CA ALA A 10 -9.86 21.49 -14.43
C ALA A 10 -9.32 21.75 -13.01
N LEU A 11 -10.20 21.96 -12.03
CA LEU A 11 -9.82 22.14 -10.63
C LEU A 11 -9.13 20.89 -10.06
N VAL A 12 -9.66 19.70 -10.36
CA VAL A 12 -9.08 18.42 -9.91
C VAL A 12 -7.70 18.20 -10.51
N ILE A 13 -7.53 18.49 -11.81
CA ILE A 13 -6.23 18.40 -12.49
C ILE A 13 -5.24 19.40 -11.87
N ALA A 14 -5.64 20.66 -11.70
CA ALA A 14 -4.80 21.70 -11.11
C ALA A 14 -4.39 21.35 -9.67
N ALA A 15 -5.31 20.86 -8.86
CA ALA A 15 -5.04 20.40 -7.51
C ALA A 15 -4.06 19.21 -7.50
N GLN A 16 -4.23 18.23 -8.40
CA GLN A 16 -3.34 17.09 -8.51
C GLN A 16 -1.91 17.52 -8.91
N TYR A 17 -1.76 18.47 -9.83
CA TYR A 17 -0.47 19.04 -10.19
C TYR A 17 0.14 19.88 -9.07
N GLY A 18 -0.66 20.69 -8.37
CA GLY A 18 -0.20 21.47 -7.22
C GLY A 18 0.33 20.57 -6.09
N VAL A 19 -0.40 19.51 -5.76
CA VAL A 19 0.03 18.51 -4.75
C VAL A 19 1.31 17.81 -5.20
N ARG A 20 1.43 17.43 -6.48
CA ARG A 20 2.68 16.84 -7.03
C ARG A 20 3.85 17.80 -6.96
N PHE A 21 3.64 19.07 -7.27
CA PHE A 21 4.68 20.09 -7.24
C PHE A 21 5.15 20.37 -5.80
N LEU A 22 4.22 20.55 -4.85
CA LEU A 22 4.58 20.71 -3.44
C LEU A 22 5.28 19.46 -2.90
N SER A 23 4.81 18.26 -3.21
CA SER A 23 5.47 17.04 -2.74
C SER A 23 6.85 16.82 -3.38
N TRP A 24 7.08 17.29 -4.60
CA TRP A 24 8.42 17.32 -5.20
C TRP A 24 9.32 18.36 -4.50
N LEU A 25 8.82 19.55 -4.22
CA LEU A 25 9.57 20.61 -3.53
C LEU A 25 9.93 20.20 -2.08
N LEU A 26 9.04 19.46 -1.41
CA LEU A 26 9.25 18.95 -0.06
C LEU A 26 10.00 17.60 0.00
N ARG A 27 10.42 17.01 -1.12
CA ARG A 27 11.34 15.85 -1.16
C ARG A 27 12.77 16.27 -0.77
N ARG A 28 12.95 16.88 0.40
CA ARG A 28 14.22 16.76 1.13
C ARG A 28 14.44 15.28 1.36
N GLN A 29 15.60 14.75 0.96
CA GLN A 29 15.94 13.34 1.11
C GLN A 29 15.72 12.88 2.56
N GLN A 30 14.58 12.26 2.83
CA GLN A 30 14.29 11.71 4.14
C GLN A 30 15.21 10.51 4.33
N ARG A 31 16.19 10.66 5.24
CA ARG A 31 17.03 9.55 5.68
C ARG A 31 16.22 8.57 6.53
N VAL A 32 15.22 9.06 7.26
CA VAL A 32 14.37 8.21 8.11
C VAL A 32 12.95 8.11 7.56
N TYR A 33 12.51 6.87 7.41
CA TYR A 33 11.19 6.47 6.94
C TYR A 33 10.39 5.94 8.12
N TYR A 34 9.25 6.59 8.35
CA TYR A 34 8.23 6.16 9.28
C TYR A 34 6.97 5.81 8.50
N LEU A 35 6.02 5.22 9.21
CA LEU A 35 4.73 4.91 8.66
C LEU A 35 3.96 6.20 8.28
N SER A 36 4.05 6.60 7.02
CA SER A 36 3.47 7.85 6.51
C SER A 36 1.96 7.71 6.27
N SER A 37 1.16 8.58 6.91
CA SER A 37 -0.30 8.63 6.72
C SER A 37 -0.70 8.85 5.26
N MET A 38 0.03 9.72 4.53
CA MET A 38 -0.23 9.98 3.12
C MET A 38 -0.06 8.72 2.26
N ARG A 39 0.94 7.91 2.60
CA ARG A 39 1.23 6.66 1.88
C ARG A 39 0.19 5.59 2.18
N GLN A 40 -0.19 5.44 3.44
CA GLN A 40 -1.28 4.54 3.84
C GLN A 40 -2.55 4.88 3.06
N PHE A 41 -2.95 6.16 3.07
CA PHE A 41 -4.13 6.63 2.38
C PHE A 41 -4.07 6.33 0.89
N LYS A 42 -2.97 6.67 0.21
CA LYS A 42 -2.79 6.42 -1.23
C LYS A 42 -2.98 4.95 -1.60
N ILE A 43 -2.48 4.03 -0.78
CA ILE A 43 -2.53 2.58 -1.05
C ILE A 43 -3.95 2.02 -0.81
N VAL A 44 -4.64 2.50 0.22
CA VAL A 44 -5.98 1.99 0.59
C VAL A 44 -7.14 2.75 -0.06
N PHE A 45 -6.87 3.92 -0.67
CA PHE A 45 -7.87 4.85 -1.19
C PHE A 45 -8.95 4.18 -2.06
N TRP A 46 -8.54 3.43 -3.08
CA TRP A 46 -9.48 2.78 -4.00
C TRP A 46 -10.33 1.71 -3.31
N SER A 47 -9.77 1.03 -2.30
CA SER A 47 -10.51 0.05 -1.52
C SER A 47 -11.50 0.70 -0.58
N LEU A 48 -11.13 1.81 0.07
CA LEU A 48 -12.06 2.62 0.86
C LEU A 48 -13.19 3.18 0.00
N LEU A 49 -12.88 3.68 -1.19
CA LEU A 49 -13.87 4.19 -2.12
C LEU A 49 -14.84 3.09 -2.57
N SER A 50 -14.32 1.91 -2.93
CA SER A 50 -15.14 0.74 -3.29
C SER A 50 -16.01 0.28 -2.12
N PHE A 51 -15.46 0.24 -0.91
CA PHE A 51 -16.19 -0.12 0.31
C PHE A 51 -17.30 0.89 0.61
N TRP A 52 -17.02 2.19 0.51
CA TRP A 52 -17.99 3.26 0.70
C TRP A 52 -19.13 3.18 -0.32
N LEU A 53 -18.79 3.02 -1.61
CA LEU A 53 -19.78 2.85 -2.68
C LEU A 53 -20.62 1.58 -2.46
N GLY A 54 -19.98 0.45 -2.17
CA GLY A 54 -20.68 -0.80 -1.86
C GLY A 54 -21.63 -0.65 -0.67
N GLY A 55 -21.17 0.00 0.40
CA GLY A 55 -21.98 0.31 1.59
C GLY A 55 -23.18 1.20 1.27
N SER A 56 -22.96 2.24 0.46
CA SER A 56 -24.05 3.13 0.02
C SER A 56 -25.12 2.38 -0.79
N MET A 57 -24.71 1.47 -1.68
CA MET A 57 -25.64 0.64 -2.47
C MET A 57 -26.42 -0.33 -1.59
N LEU A 58 -25.76 -1.02 -0.66
CA LEU A 58 -26.45 -1.92 0.27
C LEU A 58 -27.36 -1.17 1.26
N SER A 59 -27.03 0.08 1.61
CA SER A 59 -27.88 0.88 2.51
C SER A 59 -29.26 1.19 1.92
N LEU A 60 -29.41 1.16 0.60
CA LEU A 60 -30.71 1.30 -0.08
C LEU A 60 -31.69 0.20 0.35
N LEU A 61 -31.19 -1.01 0.61
CA LEU A 61 -32.01 -2.14 1.06
C LEU A 61 -32.64 -1.92 2.43
N ILE A 62 -32.09 -1.00 3.22
CA ILE A 62 -32.56 -0.66 4.56
C ILE A 62 -33.57 0.50 4.50
N ARG A 63 -33.54 1.32 3.43
CA ARG A 63 -34.13 2.66 3.42
C ARG A 63 -35.56 2.72 2.87
N ASP A 64 -36.03 1.77 2.05
CA ASP A 64 -37.41 1.81 1.58
C ASP A 64 -38.03 0.46 1.12
N GLN A 65 -39.34 0.31 1.33
CA GLN A 65 -40.11 -0.86 0.87
C GLN A 65 -40.67 -0.71 -0.56
N THR A 66 -40.64 0.51 -1.11
CA THR A 66 -41.18 0.85 -2.44
C THR A 66 -40.26 0.52 -3.62
N ASP A 67 -39.02 0.11 -3.36
CA ASP A 67 -38.06 -0.23 -4.42
C ASP A 67 -38.48 -1.47 -5.20
N THR A 68 -38.34 -1.40 -6.52
CA THR A 68 -38.63 -2.52 -7.41
C THR A 68 -37.67 -3.69 -7.14
N PRO A 69 -38.11 -4.95 -7.34
CA PRO A 69 -37.24 -6.12 -7.12
C PRO A 69 -35.96 -6.08 -7.98
N LEU A 70 -36.01 -5.40 -9.13
CA LEU A 70 -34.85 -5.20 -10.00
C LEU A 70 -33.82 -4.25 -9.39
N GLU A 71 -34.25 -3.11 -8.81
CA GLU A 71 -33.36 -2.18 -8.11
C GLU A 71 -32.68 -2.83 -6.91
N LYS A 72 -33.43 -3.61 -6.13
CA LYS A 72 -32.88 -4.39 -5.00
C LYS A 72 -31.85 -5.42 -5.49
N GLY A 73 -32.14 -6.13 -6.59
CA GLY A 73 -31.20 -7.07 -7.20
C GLY A 73 -29.91 -6.41 -7.64
N ILE A 74 -29.99 -5.24 -8.28
CA ILE A 74 -28.82 -4.46 -8.71
C ILE A 74 -28.02 -3.96 -7.50
N ALA A 75 -28.69 -3.42 -6.48
CA ALA A 75 -28.05 -2.93 -5.26
C ALA A 75 -27.31 -4.05 -4.51
N ILE A 76 -27.93 -5.23 -4.37
CA ILE A 76 -27.30 -6.41 -3.77
C ILE A 76 -26.12 -6.87 -4.60
N GLY A 77 -26.31 -7.03 -5.92
CA GLY A 77 -25.28 -7.53 -6.82
C GLY A 77 -24.05 -6.63 -6.84
N LEU A 78 -24.23 -5.35 -7.19
CA LEU A 78 -23.12 -4.39 -7.24
C LEU A 78 -22.52 -4.13 -5.86
N GLY A 79 -23.35 -3.97 -4.83
CA GLY A 79 -22.89 -3.78 -3.46
C GLY A 79 -21.99 -4.92 -3.01
N SER A 80 -22.44 -6.17 -3.18
CA SER A 80 -21.69 -7.37 -2.80
C SER A 80 -20.38 -7.49 -3.56
N VAL A 81 -20.39 -7.23 -4.88
CA VAL A 81 -19.18 -7.27 -5.71
C VAL A 81 -18.16 -6.22 -5.23
N LEU A 82 -18.59 -4.99 -4.99
CA LEU A 82 -17.72 -3.92 -4.49
C LEU A 82 -17.14 -4.22 -3.10
N PHE A 83 -17.94 -4.83 -2.21
CA PHE A 83 -17.47 -5.28 -0.90
C PHE A 83 -16.42 -6.38 -1.03
N LEU A 84 -16.74 -7.46 -1.75
CA LEU A 84 -15.84 -8.60 -1.96
C LEU A 84 -14.51 -8.16 -2.61
N PHE A 85 -14.56 -7.15 -3.47
CA PHE A 85 -13.35 -6.61 -4.11
C PHE A 85 -12.51 -5.75 -3.16
N SER A 86 -13.15 -5.03 -2.23
CA SER A 86 -12.46 -4.16 -1.26
C SER A 86 -11.86 -4.91 -0.06
N LEU A 87 -12.54 -5.97 0.41
CA LEU A 87 -12.23 -6.67 1.66
C LEU A 87 -10.80 -7.24 1.72
N PRO A 88 -10.30 -8.00 0.73
CA PRO A 88 -8.95 -8.55 0.79
C PRO A 88 -7.89 -7.46 0.95
N THR A 89 -8.08 -6.34 0.25
CA THR A 89 -7.15 -5.21 0.30
C THR A 89 -7.15 -4.53 1.66
N LEU A 90 -8.33 -4.33 2.26
CA LEU A 90 -8.46 -3.75 3.60
C LEU A 90 -7.84 -4.66 4.68
N LEU A 91 -8.02 -5.98 4.57
CA LEU A 91 -7.44 -6.95 5.49
C LEU A 91 -5.90 -6.96 5.41
N VAL A 92 -5.33 -6.99 4.20
CA VAL A 92 -3.88 -6.89 4.02
C VAL A 92 -3.36 -5.54 4.55
N HIS A 93 -4.08 -4.45 4.31
CA HIS A 93 -3.72 -3.14 4.84
C HIS A 93 -3.64 -3.14 6.36
N LEU A 94 -4.66 -3.69 7.02
CA LEU A 94 -4.72 -3.74 8.47
C LEU A 94 -3.61 -4.64 9.05
N GLN A 95 -3.32 -5.76 8.41
CA GLN A 95 -2.21 -6.63 8.80
C GLN A 95 -0.86 -5.89 8.71
N TYR A 96 -0.61 -5.19 7.61
CA TYR A 96 0.63 -4.44 7.42
C TYR A 96 0.73 -3.24 8.36
N TRP A 97 -0.38 -2.52 8.56
CA TRP A 97 -0.44 -1.39 9.50
C TRP A 97 -0.10 -1.84 10.91
N ARG A 98 -0.68 -2.97 11.35
CA ARG A 98 -0.38 -3.54 12.68
C ARG A 98 1.08 -3.97 12.79
N TYR A 99 1.68 -4.48 11.71
CA TYR A 99 3.09 -4.91 11.71
C TYR A 99 4.08 -3.73 11.69
N GLU A 100 3.75 -2.63 11.01
CA GLU A 100 4.67 -1.50 10.81
C GLU A 100 4.45 -0.30 11.73
N ARG A 101 3.37 -0.25 12.52
CA ARG A 101 3.03 0.93 13.35
C ARG A 101 4.13 1.37 14.31
N GLU A 102 4.99 0.44 14.74
CA GLU A 102 6.10 0.70 15.66
C GLU A 102 7.48 0.54 14.97
N ASN A 103 7.50 0.36 13.64
CA ASN A 103 8.74 0.20 12.89
C ASN A 103 9.20 1.55 12.31
N ALA A 104 10.51 1.72 12.27
CA ALA A 104 11.15 2.83 11.56
C ALA A 104 12.35 2.29 10.77
N LEU A 105 12.59 2.88 9.60
CA LEU A 105 13.70 2.49 8.73
C LEU A 105 14.52 3.72 8.39
N GLU A 106 15.78 3.72 8.75
CA GLU A 106 16.73 4.73 8.32
C GLU A 106 17.58 4.19 7.17
N LEU A 107 17.71 4.96 6.11
CA LEU A 107 18.56 4.65 4.96
C LEU A 107 19.74 5.60 4.92
N GLU A 108 20.92 5.01 4.76
CA GLU A 108 22.15 5.73 4.51
C GLU A 108 22.73 5.30 3.16
N LYS A 109 22.50 6.16 2.15
CA LYS A 109 22.90 5.89 0.76
C LYS A 109 24.41 5.91 0.56
N GLU A 110 25.13 6.71 1.35
CA GLU A 110 26.59 6.83 1.28
C GLU A 110 27.29 5.53 1.67
N THR A 111 26.73 4.82 2.66
CA THR A 111 27.28 3.56 3.18
C THR A 111 26.57 2.33 2.63
N ASN A 112 25.53 2.50 1.81
CA ASN A 112 24.62 1.44 1.36
C ASN A 112 24.05 0.62 2.54
N THR A 113 23.77 1.29 3.65
CA THR A 113 23.22 0.65 4.84
C THR A 113 21.79 1.09 5.10
N ALA A 114 21.05 0.21 5.77
CA ALA A 114 19.75 0.54 6.31
C ALA A 114 19.67 0.09 7.77
N LEU A 115 19.19 0.95 8.65
CA LEU A 115 18.93 0.64 10.04
C LEU A 115 17.43 0.44 10.22
N LEU A 116 17.02 -0.80 10.47
CA LEU A 116 15.63 -1.11 10.80
C LEU A 116 15.46 -1.14 12.32
N LEU A 117 14.59 -0.28 12.82
CA LEU A 117 14.16 -0.21 14.21
C LEU A 117 12.81 -0.92 14.30
N GLN A 118 12.74 -2.00 15.08
CA GLN A 118 11.50 -2.73 15.40
C GLN A 118 11.35 -2.84 16.92
N PRO A 119 10.14 -3.13 17.44
CA PRO A 119 9.93 -3.39 18.86
C PRO A 119 10.84 -4.50 19.41
N GLY A 120 11.13 -5.51 18.58
CA GLY A 120 11.97 -6.66 18.93
C GLY A 120 13.48 -6.41 18.81
N GLY A 121 13.92 -5.23 18.38
CA GLY A 121 15.35 -4.91 18.28
C GLY A 121 15.72 -3.97 17.13
N LYS A 122 17.01 -3.64 17.08
CA LYS A 122 17.61 -2.82 16.02
C LYS A 122 18.44 -3.72 15.10
N TYR A 123 18.23 -3.60 13.79
CA TYR A 123 18.92 -4.40 12.78
C TYR A 123 19.68 -3.48 11.83
N LEU A 124 21.01 -3.59 11.84
CA LEU A 124 21.87 -2.91 10.87
C LEU A 124 22.03 -3.79 9.63
N LEU A 125 21.29 -3.44 8.58
CA LEU A 125 21.22 -4.14 7.32
C LEU A 125 22.32 -3.62 6.40
N GLN A 126 23.41 -4.38 6.35
CA GLN A 126 24.53 -4.16 5.44
C GLN A 126 24.52 -5.25 4.36
N PRO A 127 25.03 -4.97 3.14
CA PRO A 127 25.07 -5.98 2.08
C PRO A 127 25.75 -7.28 2.51
N ARG A 128 26.78 -7.20 3.37
CA ARG A 128 27.52 -8.37 3.90
C ARG A 128 26.72 -9.21 4.89
N ASN A 129 25.74 -8.60 5.57
CA ASN A 129 24.91 -9.27 6.57
C ASN A 129 23.66 -9.89 5.94
N ILE A 130 23.35 -9.56 4.69
CA ILE A 130 22.17 -10.06 3.98
C ILE A 130 22.61 -11.23 3.10
N ARG A 131 22.11 -12.41 3.41
CA ARG A 131 22.36 -13.62 2.62
C ARG A 131 21.52 -13.65 1.36
N GLU A 132 20.24 -13.31 1.49
CA GLU A 132 19.27 -13.38 0.40
C GLU A 132 18.10 -12.43 0.64
N ILE A 133 17.56 -11.89 -0.45
CA ILE A 133 16.37 -11.05 -0.44
C ILE A 133 15.25 -11.78 -1.19
N THR A 134 14.09 -11.92 -0.56
CA THR A 134 12.88 -12.44 -1.22
C THR A 134 11.83 -11.35 -1.35
N LEU A 135 11.54 -10.93 -2.58
CA LEU A 135 10.42 -10.06 -2.91
C LEU A 135 9.15 -10.89 -3.08
N THR A 136 8.18 -10.67 -2.19
CA THR A 136 6.84 -11.23 -2.33
C THR A 136 5.89 -10.19 -2.92
N GLN A 137 5.26 -10.52 -4.04
CA GLN A 137 4.33 -9.65 -4.74
C GLN A 137 3.14 -10.43 -5.32
N SER A 138 2.09 -9.72 -5.72
CA SER A 138 0.96 -10.33 -6.42
C SER A 138 1.29 -10.62 -7.88
N PRO A 139 0.71 -11.68 -8.48
CA PRO A 139 0.93 -11.98 -9.91
C PRO A 139 0.31 -10.92 -10.82
N SER A 140 -0.85 -10.38 -10.44
CA SER A 140 -1.54 -9.33 -11.18
C SER A 140 -1.23 -7.97 -10.60
N LYS A 141 -0.90 -7.01 -11.47
CA LYS A 141 -0.73 -5.58 -11.17
C LYS A 141 -2.02 -4.77 -11.32
N ARG A 142 -3.13 -5.42 -11.70
CA ARG A 142 -4.41 -4.75 -12.01
C ARG A 142 -5.38 -4.68 -10.83
N PHE A 143 -5.18 -5.51 -9.80
CA PHE A 143 -6.03 -5.53 -8.61
C PHE A 143 -5.60 -4.50 -7.57
N PHE A 144 -6.54 -4.02 -6.75
CA PHE A 144 -6.25 -3.03 -5.70
C PHE A 144 -5.24 -3.52 -4.66
N TRP A 145 -5.19 -4.83 -4.38
CA TRP A 145 -4.20 -5.41 -3.45
C TRP A 145 -2.80 -5.59 -4.06
N SER A 146 -2.59 -5.24 -5.34
CA SER A 146 -1.31 -5.46 -6.01
C SER A 146 -0.19 -4.51 -5.58
N SER A 147 -0.54 -3.39 -4.96
CA SER A 147 0.40 -2.46 -4.35
C SER A 147 1.00 -2.98 -3.04
N TYR A 148 0.43 -4.04 -2.46
CA TYR A 148 0.94 -4.65 -1.24
C TYR A 148 2.02 -5.66 -1.61
N GLN A 149 3.23 -5.33 -1.22
CA GLN A 149 4.42 -6.12 -1.47
C GLN A 149 5.25 -6.09 -0.18
N TYR A 150 6.10 -7.09 0.00
CA TYR A 150 7.03 -7.08 1.12
C TYR A 150 8.34 -7.77 0.73
N LEU A 151 9.42 -7.32 1.34
CA LEU A 151 10.73 -7.95 1.26
C LEU A 151 10.93 -8.79 2.52
N THR A 152 11.42 -10.01 2.33
CA THR A 152 11.97 -10.83 3.42
C THR A 152 13.48 -10.86 3.23
N LEU A 153 14.20 -10.29 4.17
CA LEU A 153 15.66 -10.31 4.23
C LEU A 153 16.07 -11.49 5.10
N SER A 154 16.79 -12.44 4.51
CA SER A 154 17.44 -13.53 5.25
C SER A 154 18.85 -13.07 5.61
N LEU A 155 19.12 -12.94 6.90
CA LEU A 155 20.41 -12.50 7.41
C LEU A 155 21.39 -13.68 7.53
N THR A 156 22.68 -13.37 7.57
CA THR A 156 23.76 -14.38 7.71
C THR A 156 23.74 -15.10 9.05
N ASP A 157 23.20 -14.46 10.10
CA ASP A 157 22.98 -15.04 11.44
C ASP A 157 21.75 -15.97 11.51
N GLY A 158 21.06 -16.20 10.38
CA GLY A 158 19.87 -17.04 10.28
C GLY A 158 18.55 -16.33 10.63
N ARG A 159 18.59 -15.07 11.07
CA ARG A 159 17.36 -14.30 11.33
C ARG A 159 16.69 -13.89 10.03
N GLN A 160 15.39 -13.66 10.10
CA GLN A 160 14.61 -13.15 8.97
C GLN A 160 13.90 -11.86 9.38
N VAL A 161 14.00 -10.86 8.52
CA VAL A 161 13.42 -9.53 8.75
C VAL A 161 12.49 -9.21 7.59
N LYS A 162 11.24 -8.84 7.89
CA LYS A 162 10.26 -8.45 6.87
C LYS A 162 10.10 -6.93 6.85
N ILE A 163 10.12 -6.35 5.66
CA ILE A 163 9.90 -4.92 5.41
C ILE A 163 8.80 -4.78 4.36
N THR A 164 7.73 -4.05 4.69
CA THR A 164 6.57 -3.93 3.80
C THR A 164 6.59 -2.68 2.93
N SER A 165 5.77 -2.71 1.89
CA SER A 165 5.47 -1.55 1.04
C SER A 165 4.65 -0.45 1.74
N LEU A 166 4.29 -0.58 3.03
CA LEU A 166 3.76 0.55 3.80
C LEU A 166 4.89 1.44 4.33
N LEU A 167 6.02 0.85 4.74
CA LEU A 167 7.13 1.58 5.38
C LEU A 167 7.97 2.36 4.36
N ILE A 168 8.51 1.67 3.35
CA ILE A 168 9.33 2.28 2.28
C ILE A 168 8.94 1.80 0.88
N GLU A 169 9.23 2.58 -0.16
CA GLU A 169 9.19 2.11 -1.55
C GLU A 169 10.26 1.03 -1.72
N LEU A 170 9.85 -0.24 -1.80
CA LEU A 170 10.76 -1.39 -1.88
C LEU A 170 11.84 -1.29 -2.97
N PRO A 171 11.58 -0.69 -4.16
CA PRO A 171 12.64 -0.47 -5.14
C PRO A 171 13.78 0.43 -4.64
N GLN A 172 13.48 1.42 -3.80
CA GLN A 172 14.50 2.29 -3.19
C GLN A 172 15.40 1.50 -2.22
N LEU A 173 14.82 0.54 -1.51
CA LEU A 173 15.57 -0.33 -0.60
C LEU A 173 16.43 -1.35 -1.35
N LEU A 174 15.88 -1.99 -2.38
CA LEU A 174 16.62 -2.93 -3.24
C LEU A 174 17.82 -2.26 -3.93
N ALA A 175 17.70 -0.98 -4.28
CA ALA A 175 18.77 -0.23 -4.90
C ALA A 175 20.03 -0.08 -4.02
N LEU A 176 19.93 -0.24 -2.70
CA LEU A 176 21.09 -0.23 -1.80
C LEU A 176 21.93 -1.52 -1.91
N TRP A 177 21.33 -2.62 -2.37
CA TRP A 177 21.96 -3.95 -2.35
C TRP A 177 21.89 -4.67 -3.71
N PRO A 178 22.43 -4.07 -4.79
CA PRO A 178 22.32 -4.65 -6.13
C PRO A 178 23.05 -5.99 -6.28
N GLN A 179 24.01 -6.29 -5.41
CA GLN A 179 24.82 -7.51 -5.45
C GLN A 179 24.21 -8.68 -4.66
N VAL A 180 23.18 -8.43 -3.85
CA VAL A 180 22.59 -9.47 -2.99
C VAL A 180 21.59 -10.28 -3.82
N PRO A 181 21.58 -11.63 -3.74
CA PRO A 181 20.68 -12.45 -4.53
C PRO A 181 19.22 -12.14 -4.23
N LEU A 182 18.46 -11.86 -5.28
CA LEU A 182 17.05 -11.52 -5.22
C LEU A 182 16.20 -12.67 -5.77
N LYS A 183 15.36 -13.25 -4.92
CA LYS A 183 14.28 -14.17 -5.32
C LYS A 183 12.95 -13.43 -5.38
N THR A 184 12.15 -13.76 -6.38
CA THR A 184 10.77 -13.26 -6.49
C THR A 184 9.79 -14.39 -6.20
N ARG A 185 8.84 -14.13 -5.30
CA ARG A 185 7.75 -15.04 -4.96
C ARG A 185 6.43 -14.38 -5.27
N THR A 186 5.53 -15.12 -5.93
CA THR A 186 4.18 -14.66 -6.20
C THR A 186 3.19 -15.25 -5.20
N LYS A 187 2.28 -14.41 -4.69
CA LYS A 187 1.13 -14.82 -3.87
C LYS A 187 -0.13 -14.16 -4.39
N TRP A 188 -1.27 -14.84 -4.38
CA TRP A 188 -2.53 -14.23 -4.82
C TRP A 188 -2.92 -13.01 -3.97
N ALA A 189 -2.75 -13.14 -2.65
CA ALA A 189 -2.80 -12.05 -1.69
C ALA A 189 -1.52 -12.05 -0.85
N CYS A 190 -0.88 -10.89 -0.71
CA CYS A 190 0.39 -10.74 0.00
C CYS A 190 0.16 -10.62 1.52
N PHE A 191 -0.43 -11.64 2.13
CA PHE A 191 -0.47 -11.73 3.59
C PHE A 191 0.93 -12.05 4.14
N LEU A 192 1.30 -11.38 5.23
CA LEU A 192 2.58 -11.53 5.95
C LEU A 192 2.74 -12.91 6.57
#